data_AF-A0A8T0LK37-F1
#
_entry.id   AF-A0A8T0LK37-F1
#
_cell.length_a   1.000
_cell.length_b   1.000
_cell.length_c   1.000
_cell.angle_alpha   90.00
_cell.angle_beta   90.00
_cell.angle_gamma   90.00
#
_symmetry.space_group_name_H-M   'P 1'
#
loop_
_entity.id
_entity.type
_entity.pdbx_description
1 polymer ?
#
loop_
_entity_poly.entity_id
_entity_poly.type
_entity_poly.pdbx_seq_one_letter_code
_entity_poly.pdbx_strand_id
1 'polypeptide(L)'
;MVAMISGAALMLMLIGGAVGYLIFRHRRTNKYDDYTEDGRSPSFHAVDIVNAGSPENNYTTHISTRSLHTATLQSGALRSATQDTGESSIRRSTRPVLSGKHLDNDIRTDKEMRHFRLMHEEVVRGKLIAKGGYGAVYMASFRSKVVVMKQLLPDRARDYRMLNDFMDEIRVCASLDHPKIVSFIGFTFSSLMDLSAVLEYLPRGDLSTILQKQLKRENRDPLARDYYGWFRSTISNRGGLKCKSLIALDIAEAMVYLHSFESPMIHRDLKPNNVLLSETWEAKLTDFGTSRELIEDQTMTAEIGTVAWIAPEVLRGERYSEKADVYSFGVIMTELDTCFTTIVESGLSTQRP
;
A
#
# COMPACT_ATOMS: atom_id res chain seq x y z
N MET A 1 -27.41 38.73 32.04
CA MET A 1 -25.99 39.11 31.85
C MET A 1 -25.03 38.10 32.46
N VAL A 2 -25.12 37.78 33.75
CA VAL A 2 -24.19 36.85 34.44
C VAL A 2 -24.08 35.46 33.77
N ALA A 3 -25.21 34.89 33.32
CA ALA A 3 -25.22 33.58 32.65
C ALA A 3 -24.57 33.57 31.24
N MET A 4 -24.59 34.69 30.52
CA MET A 4 -23.92 34.78 29.20
C MET A 4 -22.41 34.95 29.36
N ILE A 5 -21.99 35.67 30.40
CA ILE A 5 -20.57 35.86 30.73
C ILE A 5 -19.96 34.52 31.20
N SER A 6 -20.69 33.72 31.98
CA SER A 6 -20.23 32.38 32.38
C SER A 6 -20.13 31.40 31.21
N GLY A 7 -21.05 31.48 30.23
CA GLY A 7 -20.99 30.64 29.02
C GLY A 7 -19.79 30.96 28.13
N ALA A 8 -19.49 32.25 27.94
CA ALA A 8 -18.32 32.69 27.18
C ALA A 8 -16.99 32.29 27.84
N ALA A 9 -16.91 32.37 29.18
CA ALA A 9 -15.73 31.93 29.93
C ALA A 9 -15.49 30.41 29.81
N LEU A 10 -16.55 29.61 29.83
CA LEU A 10 -16.46 28.16 29.64
C LEU A 10 -15.96 27.79 28.23
N MET A 11 -16.48 28.46 27.20
CA MET A 11 -16.04 28.29 25.80
C MET A 11 -14.56 28.65 25.62
N LEU A 12 -14.10 29.76 26.21
CA LEU A 12 -12.69 30.15 26.14
C LEU A 12 -11.78 29.16 26.88
N MET A 13 -12.22 28.58 28.00
CA MET A 13 -11.47 27.53 28.68
C MET A 13 -11.42 26.22 27.89
N LEU A 14 -12.50 25.85 27.17
CA LEU A 14 -12.51 24.66 26.31
C LEU A 14 -11.60 24.85 25.08
N ILE A 15 -11.63 26.02 24.45
CA ILE A 15 -10.75 26.34 23.32
C ILE A 15 -9.29 26.41 23.79
N GLY A 16 -9.03 27.07 24.91
CA GLY A 16 -7.69 27.12 25.52
C GLY A 16 -7.17 25.73 25.92
N GLY A 17 -8.03 24.87 26.44
CA GLY A 17 -7.73 23.47 26.75
C GLY A 17 -7.45 22.62 25.51
N ALA A 18 -8.21 22.80 24.44
CA ALA A 18 -8.01 22.10 23.17
C ALA A 18 -6.72 22.55 22.48
N VAL A 19 -6.45 23.86 22.42
CA VAL A 19 -5.20 24.42 21.87
C VAL A 19 -4.02 24.00 22.74
N GLY A 20 -4.15 24.05 24.07
CA GLY A 20 -3.15 23.57 25.02
C GLY A 20 -2.86 22.08 24.87
N TYR A 21 -3.89 21.26 24.64
CA TYR A 21 -3.77 19.83 24.37
C TYR A 21 -3.09 19.55 23.03
N LEU A 22 -3.43 20.30 21.96
CA LEU A 22 -2.78 20.18 20.65
C LEU A 22 -1.30 20.61 20.71
N ILE A 23 -0.97 21.69 21.42
CA ILE A 23 0.42 22.13 21.64
C ILE A 23 1.17 21.11 22.52
N PHE A 24 0.53 20.58 23.57
CA PHE A 24 1.12 19.54 24.42
C PHE A 24 1.37 18.24 23.63
N ARG A 25 0.44 17.83 22.78
CA ARG A 25 0.59 16.67 21.87
C ARG A 25 1.73 16.91 20.86
N HIS A 26 1.80 18.11 20.27
CA HIS A 26 2.86 18.50 19.35
C HIS A 26 4.25 18.58 20.05
N ARG A 27 4.29 18.95 21.34
CA ARG A 27 5.51 18.88 22.14
C ARG A 27 5.90 17.45 22.50
N ARG A 28 4.94 16.54 22.63
CA ARG A 28 5.22 15.11 22.88
C ARG A 28 5.79 14.41 21.65
N THR A 29 5.42 14.83 20.43
CA THR A 29 6.07 14.35 19.19
C THR A 29 7.53 14.83 19.07
N ASN A 30 7.88 15.99 19.65
CA ASN A 30 9.28 16.42 19.79
C ASN A 30 10.06 15.67 20.89
N LYS A 31 9.42 14.81 21.69
CA LYS A 31 10.13 13.97 22.67
C LYS A 31 10.80 12.74 22.04
N TYR A 32 10.83 12.65 20.71
CA TYR A 32 11.72 11.74 19.98
C TYR A 32 13.16 12.27 19.83
N ASP A 33 13.44 13.52 20.22
CA ASP A 33 14.79 14.11 20.26
C ASP A 33 15.51 13.94 21.61
N ASP A 34 15.04 13.06 22.51
CA ASP A 34 15.64 12.78 23.83
C ASP A 34 16.17 11.33 23.92
N TYR A 35 16.97 10.92 22.94
CA TYR A 35 17.83 9.72 23.00
C TYR A 35 19.28 10.03 22.61
N THR A 36 19.67 11.30 22.61
CA THR A 36 21.08 11.69 22.65
C THR A 36 21.50 11.82 24.11
N GLU A 37 22.61 11.16 24.44
CA GLU A 37 23.26 11.08 25.77
C GLU A 37 22.78 9.93 26.67
N ASP A 38 23.17 8.71 26.30
CA ASP A 38 23.97 7.93 27.25
C ASP A 38 24.96 7.02 26.50
N GLY A 39 26.22 7.47 26.47
CA GLY A 39 27.32 6.71 25.89
C GLY A 39 27.66 5.53 26.78
N ARG A 40 27.04 4.37 26.53
CA ARG A 40 27.55 3.06 26.94
C ARG A 40 26.99 1.96 26.03
N SER A 41 27.86 1.45 25.19
CA SER A 41 27.62 0.28 24.34
C SER A 41 27.45 -0.98 25.18
N PRO A 42 26.46 -1.84 24.89
CA PRO A 42 26.59 -3.26 25.12
C PRO A 42 26.87 -3.95 23.78
N SER A 43 28.08 -4.51 23.66
CA SER A 43 28.44 -5.46 22.62
C SER A 43 27.48 -6.64 22.63
N PHE A 44 26.81 -6.93 21.51
CA PHE A 44 26.19 -8.23 21.31
C PHE A 44 26.51 -8.79 19.93
N HIS A 45 26.93 -10.05 19.98
CA HIS A 45 27.60 -10.83 18.96
C HIS A 45 26.73 -11.11 17.73
N ALA A 46 27.36 -11.02 16.56
CA ALA A 46 26.87 -11.65 15.35
C ALA A 46 26.76 -13.16 15.58
N VAL A 47 25.56 -13.72 15.39
CA VAL A 47 25.39 -15.16 15.25
C VAL A 47 25.48 -15.47 13.77
N ASP A 48 26.60 -16.10 13.41
CA ASP A 48 26.81 -16.78 12.13
C ASP A 48 25.72 -17.85 11.93
N ILE A 49 25.06 -17.84 10.78
CA ILE A 49 24.38 -19.05 10.28
C ILE A 49 25.12 -19.52 9.04
N VAL A 50 25.85 -20.60 9.29
CA VAL A 50 26.68 -21.38 8.39
C VAL A 50 25.82 -22.15 7.39
N ASN A 51 26.38 -22.22 6.21
CA ASN A 51 26.09 -23.08 5.06
C ASN A 51 25.76 -24.54 5.44
N ALA A 52 24.69 -25.11 4.88
CA ALA A 52 24.48 -26.56 4.87
C ALA A 52 23.75 -27.01 3.59
N GLY A 53 24.52 -27.60 2.68
CA GLY A 53 24.19 -28.85 1.96
C GLY A 53 23.07 -28.84 0.91
N SER A 54 23.46 -28.78 -0.36
CA SER A 54 22.74 -29.42 -1.47
C SER A 54 22.95 -30.95 -1.47
N PRO A 55 22.10 -31.71 -2.18
CA PRO A 55 22.64 -32.58 -3.24
C PRO A 55 21.90 -32.31 -4.56
N GLU A 56 22.65 -31.89 -5.59
CA GLU A 56 23.02 -32.70 -6.77
C GLU A 56 21.85 -33.11 -7.67
N ASN A 57 21.81 -32.52 -8.88
CA ASN A 57 21.90 -33.32 -10.10
C ASN A 57 22.44 -32.49 -11.27
N ASN A 58 23.49 -33.06 -11.86
CA ASN A 58 24.30 -32.58 -12.98
C ASN A 58 23.52 -32.45 -14.28
N TYR A 59 23.86 -31.46 -15.10
CA TYR A 59 24.26 -31.71 -16.50
C TYR A 59 25.31 -30.70 -16.96
N THR A 60 26.34 -31.27 -17.57
CA THR A 60 27.67 -30.75 -17.84
C THR A 60 27.71 -29.95 -19.14
N THR A 61 28.48 -28.86 -19.12
CA THR A 61 29.37 -28.29 -20.16
C THR A 61 28.92 -28.26 -21.63
N HIS A 62 29.04 -27.07 -22.25
CA HIS A 62 30.18 -26.80 -23.14
C HIS A 62 30.39 -25.29 -23.35
N ILE A 63 31.58 -24.84 -22.96
CA ILE A 63 32.17 -23.55 -23.33
C ILE A 63 32.71 -23.70 -24.76
N SER A 64 32.50 -22.69 -25.61
CA SER A 64 33.55 -22.32 -26.56
C SER A 64 33.49 -20.85 -26.96
N THR A 65 34.69 -20.30 -27.06
CA THR A 65 35.11 -18.91 -27.11
C THR A 65 35.30 -18.39 -28.54
N ARG A 66 35.37 -17.05 -28.68
CA ARG A 66 36.08 -16.27 -29.74
C ARG A 66 35.47 -16.35 -31.15
N SER A 67 35.55 -15.36 -32.05
CA SER A 67 36.30 -14.12 -32.15
C SER A 67 35.65 -13.22 -33.21
N LEU A 68 35.89 -11.92 -33.09
CA LEU A 68 35.75 -10.84 -34.07
C LEU A 68 36.32 -11.18 -35.45
N HIS A 69 35.68 -10.69 -36.52
CA HIS A 69 36.37 -10.14 -37.69
C HIS A 69 35.55 -9.05 -38.43
N THR A 70 36.22 -7.92 -38.59
CA THR A 70 36.00 -6.78 -39.50
C THR A 70 36.29 -7.13 -40.95
N ALA A 71 35.55 -6.57 -41.92
CA ALA A 71 36.09 -6.21 -43.24
C ALA A 71 35.17 -5.21 -43.98
N THR A 72 35.83 -4.32 -44.73
CA THR A 72 35.34 -3.07 -45.35
C THR A 72 35.54 -3.16 -46.88
N LEU A 73 34.83 -2.29 -47.64
CA LEU A 73 35.10 -1.84 -49.04
C LEU A 73 34.69 -2.82 -50.17
N GLN A 74 34.25 -2.45 -51.39
CA GLN A 74 34.02 -1.17 -52.10
C GLN A 74 33.20 -1.42 -53.39
N SER A 75 32.41 -0.41 -53.78
CA SER A 75 32.09 0.11 -55.14
C SER A 75 31.82 -0.79 -56.37
N GLY A 76 30.76 -0.44 -57.10
CA GLY A 76 30.62 -0.65 -58.55
C GLY A 76 29.26 -0.20 -59.09
N ALA A 77 29.20 0.93 -59.79
CA ALA A 77 28.01 1.52 -60.38
C ALA A 77 27.89 1.21 -61.88
N LEU A 78 26.66 1.04 -62.40
CA LEU A 78 26.29 1.45 -63.77
C LEU A 78 24.76 1.64 -63.90
N ARG A 79 24.38 2.55 -64.80
CA ARG A 79 23.12 3.31 -64.92
C ARG A 79 22.05 2.61 -65.79
N SER A 80 20.75 2.90 -65.56
CA SER A 80 19.90 3.65 -66.52
C SER A 80 18.49 4.00 -65.98
N ALA A 81 18.07 5.26 -66.21
CA ALA A 81 16.74 5.89 -66.41
C ALA A 81 15.45 5.02 -66.26
N THR A 82 14.31 5.47 -65.69
CA THR A 82 13.51 6.72 -65.89
C THR A 82 12.42 6.94 -64.80
N GLN A 83 12.13 8.22 -64.46
CA GLN A 83 10.82 8.88 -64.10
C GLN A 83 9.81 8.20 -63.14
N ASP A 84 9.08 8.81 -62.22
CA ASP A 84 8.78 10.16 -61.71
C ASP A 84 7.78 9.92 -60.54
N THR A 85 7.93 10.39 -59.30
CA THR A 85 7.16 11.49 -58.67
C THR A 85 7.22 11.35 -57.13
N GLY A 86 7.19 12.47 -56.39
CA GLY A 86 6.52 12.53 -55.07
C GLY A 86 7.36 12.56 -53.78
N GLU A 87 7.98 13.71 -53.50
CA GLU A 87 8.21 14.37 -52.20
C GLU A 87 8.47 13.59 -50.88
N SER A 88 9.66 13.87 -50.36
CA SER A 88 10.14 13.61 -49.00
C SER A 88 9.48 14.52 -47.94
N SER A 89 9.17 13.98 -46.76
CA SER A 89 9.46 14.69 -45.51
C SER A 89 9.88 13.73 -44.39
N ILE A 90 11.09 14.02 -43.91
CA ILE A 90 11.86 13.29 -42.91
C ILE A 90 11.17 13.43 -41.54
N ARG A 91 10.62 12.34 -41.00
CA ARG A 91 10.19 12.31 -39.59
C ARG A 91 11.43 12.21 -38.69
N ARG A 92 11.91 13.36 -38.22
CA ARG A 92 12.82 13.45 -37.06
C ARG A 92 12.13 12.78 -35.87
N SER A 93 12.77 11.74 -35.35
CA SER A 93 12.53 11.20 -34.02
C SER A 93 12.78 12.29 -32.99
N THR A 94 11.72 12.90 -32.48
CA THR A 94 11.78 13.72 -31.27
C THR A 94 11.57 12.81 -30.07
N ARG A 95 12.63 12.63 -29.28
CA ARG A 95 12.52 12.18 -27.89
C ARG A 95 11.54 13.12 -27.18
N PRO A 96 10.53 12.64 -26.43
CA PRO A 96 9.70 13.54 -25.65
C PRO A 96 10.56 14.11 -24.52
N VAL A 97 10.89 15.39 -24.64
CA VAL A 97 11.43 16.21 -23.55
C VAL A 97 10.27 16.44 -22.59
N LEU A 98 10.41 15.96 -21.35
CA LEU A 98 9.52 16.26 -20.23
C LEU A 98 9.60 17.76 -19.93
N SER A 99 8.78 18.56 -20.61
CA SER A 99 8.76 20.01 -20.49
C SER A 99 7.32 20.50 -20.38
N GLY A 100 6.94 20.92 -19.17
CA GLY A 100 6.01 22.05 -19.01
C GLY A 100 4.55 21.79 -18.63
N LYS A 101 4.17 20.60 -18.14
CA LYS A 101 2.89 20.49 -17.40
C LYS A 101 3.16 20.77 -15.92
N HIS A 102 2.60 21.87 -15.41
CA HIS A 102 2.59 22.22 -14.01
C HIS A 102 1.82 21.12 -13.25
N LEU A 103 2.45 20.47 -12.27
CA LEU A 103 1.73 19.62 -11.32
C LEU A 103 1.12 20.56 -10.28
N ASP A 104 -0.18 20.82 -10.37
CA ASP A 104 -0.88 21.70 -9.44
C ASP A 104 -0.80 21.20 -7.99
N ASN A 105 -0.63 19.89 -7.80
CA ASN A 105 -0.58 19.20 -6.51
C ASN A 105 0.78 18.53 -6.23
N ASP A 106 1.91 19.15 -6.60
CA ASP A 106 3.24 18.57 -6.37
C ASP A 106 3.68 18.61 -4.88
N ILE A 107 3.60 17.47 -4.19
CA ILE A 107 4.00 17.34 -2.76
C ILE A 107 5.47 17.67 -2.50
N ARG A 108 6.33 17.67 -3.53
CA ARG A 108 7.77 17.94 -3.37
C ARG A 108 8.06 19.41 -3.08
N THR A 109 7.17 20.29 -3.55
CA THR A 109 7.25 21.75 -3.37
C THR A 109 6.23 22.28 -2.35
N ASP A 110 5.33 21.42 -1.89
CA ASP A 110 4.31 21.73 -0.89
C ASP A 110 4.94 21.99 0.49
N LYS A 111 4.65 23.15 1.07
CA LYS A 111 5.22 23.59 2.35
C LYS A 111 4.71 22.77 3.52
N GLU A 112 3.46 22.34 3.49
CA GLU A 112 2.85 21.56 4.56
C GLU A 112 3.44 20.14 4.61
N MET A 113 3.77 19.59 3.43
CA MET A 113 4.35 18.25 3.29
C MET A 113 5.84 18.19 3.62
N ARG A 114 6.53 19.33 3.75
CA ARG A 114 7.99 19.38 3.93
C ARG A 114 8.49 18.57 5.13
N HIS A 115 7.72 18.52 6.22
CA HIS A 115 8.10 17.82 7.46
C HIS A 115 8.04 16.29 7.32
N PHE A 116 7.32 15.78 6.31
CA PHE A 116 7.23 14.35 6.00
C PHE A 116 8.30 13.90 4.99
N ARG A 117 9.11 14.82 4.44
CA ARG A 117 10.13 14.47 3.47
C ARG A 117 11.30 13.78 4.15
N LEU A 118 11.58 12.55 3.73
CA LEU A 118 12.76 11.77 4.14
C LEU A 118 13.88 11.95 3.11
N MET A 119 15.13 12.02 3.58
CA MET A 119 16.28 12.03 2.67
C MET A 119 16.38 10.68 1.96
N HIS A 120 16.59 10.72 0.64
CA HIS A 120 16.57 9.52 -0.20
C HIS A 120 17.63 8.51 0.24
N GLU A 121 18.78 8.99 0.69
CA GLU A 121 19.91 8.21 1.16
C GLU A 121 19.65 7.52 2.49
N GLU A 122 18.70 8.01 3.30
CA GLU A 122 18.32 7.39 4.58
C GLU A 122 17.36 6.20 4.39
N VAL A 123 16.70 6.08 3.22
CA VAL A 123 15.72 5.02 2.94
C VAL A 123 16.30 4.01 1.97
N VAL A 124 16.77 2.88 2.50
CA VAL A 124 17.41 1.83 1.70
C VAL A 124 16.37 0.82 1.24
N ARG A 125 16.07 0.82 -0.06
CA ARG A 125 15.16 -0.15 -0.69
C ARG A 125 15.74 -1.56 -0.63
N GLY A 126 14.95 -2.52 -0.17
CA GLY A 126 15.25 -3.94 -0.15
C GLY A 126 14.39 -4.76 -1.13
N LYS A 127 13.95 -5.93 -0.68
CA LYS A 127 13.24 -6.91 -1.50
C LYS A 127 11.85 -6.43 -1.90
N LEU A 128 11.45 -6.67 -3.15
CA LEU A 128 10.06 -6.55 -3.61
C LEU A 128 9.16 -7.54 -2.84
N ILE A 129 8.15 -7.02 -2.13
CA ILE A 129 7.19 -7.83 -1.35
C ILE A 129 5.87 -8.02 -2.09
N ALA A 130 5.43 -7.03 -2.88
CA ALA A 130 4.22 -7.12 -3.68
C ALA A 130 4.34 -6.27 -4.95
N LYS A 131 3.67 -6.71 -6.02
CA LYS A 131 3.53 -5.97 -7.28
C LYS A 131 2.10 -6.13 -7.77
N GLY A 132 1.39 -5.02 -7.95
CA GLY A 132 0.03 -4.97 -8.48
C GLY A 132 -0.06 -4.09 -9.72
N GLY A 133 -1.28 -3.90 -10.23
CA GLY A 133 -1.54 -3.06 -11.41
C GLY A 133 -1.15 -1.58 -11.21
N TYR A 134 -1.22 -1.10 -9.97
CA TYR A 134 -1.01 0.30 -9.59
C TYR A 134 0.43 0.61 -9.15
N GLY A 135 1.17 -0.34 -8.59
CA GLY A 135 2.47 -0.07 -8.00
C GLY A 135 3.26 -1.29 -7.55
N ALA A 136 4.47 -1.02 -7.06
CA ALA A 136 5.36 -1.97 -6.43
C ALA A 136 5.58 -1.59 -4.97
N VAL A 137 5.60 -2.59 -4.11
CA VAL A 137 5.82 -2.45 -2.68
C VAL A 137 7.09 -3.22 -2.32
N TYR A 138 8.04 -2.54 -1.70
CA TYR A 138 9.33 -3.08 -1.29
C TYR A 138 9.42 -3.06 0.23
N MET A 139 10.02 -4.09 0.81
CA MET A 139 10.61 -3.98 2.13
C MET A 139 11.80 -3.03 2.04
N ALA A 140 11.98 -2.16 3.03
CA ALA A 140 13.05 -1.19 3.07
C ALA A 140 13.57 -1.00 4.50
N SER A 141 14.68 -0.29 4.65
CA SER A 141 15.20 0.14 5.94
C SER A 141 15.24 1.66 6.02
N PHE A 142 14.81 2.21 7.13
CA PHE A 142 14.94 3.64 7.47
C PHE A 142 15.38 3.75 8.92
N ARG A 143 16.55 4.37 9.17
CA ARG A 143 17.16 4.53 10.51
C ARG A 143 17.17 3.22 11.31
N SER A 144 17.64 2.14 10.68
CA SER A 144 17.72 0.78 11.25
C SER A 144 16.38 0.12 11.60
N LYS A 145 15.24 0.70 11.21
CA LYS A 145 13.92 0.09 11.33
C LYS A 145 13.49 -0.51 9.99
N VAL A 146 12.81 -1.65 10.04
CA VAL A 146 12.17 -2.25 8.86
C VAL A 146 10.90 -1.46 8.54
N VAL A 147 10.78 -1.03 7.30
CA VAL A 147 9.67 -0.22 6.79
C VAL A 147 9.21 -0.75 5.43
N VAL A 148 8.11 -0.20 4.93
CA VAL A 148 7.60 -0.46 3.58
C VAL A 148 7.82 0.77 2.71
N MET A 149 8.31 0.56 1.49
CA MET A 149 8.41 1.57 0.45
C MET A 149 7.44 1.23 -0.68
N LYS A 150 6.41 2.05 -0.87
CA LYS A 150 5.44 1.94 -1.96
C LYS A 150 5.79 2.94 -3.07
N GLN A 151 5.81 2.48 -4.31
CA GLN A 151 6.18 3.27 -5.49
C GLN A 151 5.29 2.90 -6.67
N LEU A 152 4.97 3.85 -7.54
CA LEU A 152 4.38 3.53 -8.84
C LEU A 152 5.33 2.70 -9.70
N LEU A 153 4.78 1.87 -10.59
CA LEU A 153 5.59 1.18 -11.60
C LEU A 153 6.18 2.21 -12.58
N PRO A 154 7.39 1.96 -13.16
CA PRO A 154 8.05 2.93 -14.04
C PRO A 154 7.19 3.44 -15.20
N ASP A 155 6.39 2.58 -15.82
CA ASP A 155 5.50 2.97 -16.92
C ASP A 155 4.31 3.81 -16.44
N ARG A 156 3.84 3.56 -15.22
CA ARG A 156 2.73 4.29 -14.57
C ARG A 156 3.17 5.64 -14.04
N ALA A 157 4.40 5.74 -13.51
CA ALA A 157 5.00 7.00 -13.05
C ALA A 157 5.18 8.03 -14.19
N ARG A 158 5.10 7.60 -15.45
CA ARG A 158 5.08 8.49 -16.63
C ARG A 158 3.69 9.03 -16.97
N ASP A 159 2.61 8.44 -16.45
CA ASP A 159 1.27 9.00 -16.56
C ASP A 159 1.07 10.02 -15.43
N TYR A 160 0.92 11.29 -15.82
CA TYR A 160 0.75 12.40 -14.88
C TYR A 160 -0.50 12.27 -14.01
N ARG A 161 -1.58 11.63 -14.49
CA ARG A 161 -2.81 11.44 -13.69
C ARG A 161 -2.55 10.47 -12.56
N MET A 162 -1.95 9.32 -12.87
CA MET A 162 -1.60 8.31 -11.87
C MET A 162 -0.57 8.81 -10.87
N LEU A 163 0.38 9.62 -11.32
CA LEU A 163 1.34 10.29 -10.44
C LEU A 163 0.65 11.29 -9.50
N ASN A 164 -0.31 12.06 -10.01
CA ASN A 164 -1.11 12.98 -9.20
C ASN A 164 -1.96 12.22 -8.16
N ASP A 165 -2.63 11.15 -8.57
CA ASP A 165 -3.42 10.29 -7.65
C ASP A 165 -2.55 9.71 -6.55
N PHE A 166 -1.32 9.29 -6.88
CA PHE A 166 -0.39 8.79 -5.88
C PHE A 166 0.10 9.89 -4.92
N MET A 167 0.28 11.12 -5.39
CA MET A 167 0.57 12.26 -4.53
C MET A 167 -0.60 12.58 -3.60
N ASP A 168 -1.83 12.48 -4.08
CA ASP A 168 -3.04 12.65 -3.28
C ASP A 168 -3.20 11.53 -2.25
N GLU A 169 -2.91 10.28 -2.62
CA GLU A 169 -2.82 9.14 -1.67
C GLU A 169 -1.79 9.41 -0.56
N ILE A 170 -0.60 9.92 -0.90
CA ILE A 170 0.41 10.30 0.09
C ILE A 170 -0.12 11.38 1.04
N ARG A 171 -0.84 12.39 0.53
CA ARG A 171 -1.45 13.42 1.39
C ARG A 171 -2.50 12.84 2.32
N VAL A 172 -3.35 11.96 1.82
CA VAL A 172 -4.36 11.28 2.65
C VAL A 172 -3.63 10.52 3.75
N CYS A 173 -2.64 9.69 3.42
CA CYS A 173 -1.86 8.94 4.41
C CYS A 173 -1.20 9.86 5.46
N ALA A 174 -0.64 11.00 5.04
CA ALA A 174 -0.02 11.97 5.94
C ALA A 174 -1.02 12.67 6.88
N SER A 175 -2.30 12.72 6.51
CA SER A 175 -3.36 13.34 7.32
C SER A 175 -3.96 12.43 8.38
N LEU A 176 -3.68 11.11 8.31
CA LEU A 176 -4.26 10.10 9.18
C LEU A 176 -3.33 9.74 10.35
N ASP A 177 -3.89 9.72 11.57
CA ASP A 177 -3.19 9.33 12.80
C ASP A 177 -4.15 8.54 13.70
N HIS A 178 -4.13 7.22 13.57
CA HIS A 178 -4.96 6.29 14.34
C HIS A 178 -4.26 4.94 14.53
N PRO A 179 -4.34 4.28 15.71
CA PRO A 179 -3.66 3.00 15.97
C PRO A 179 -4.10 1.84 15.07
N LYS A 180 -5.27 1.95 14.44
CA LYS A 180 -5.84 0.95 13.50
C LYS A 180 -5.69 1.35 12.02
N ILE A 181 -4.85 2.33 11.74
CA ILE A 181 -4.46 2.73 10.39
C ILE A 181 -2.94 2.53 10.27
N VAL A 182 -2.49 2.03 9.13
CA VAL A 182 -1.06 1.88 8.85
C VAL A 182 -0.39 3.25 8.92
N SER A 183 0.58 3.37 9.81
CA SER A 183 1.32 4.59 10.08
C SER A 183 2.14 5.02 8.88
N PHE A 184 1.87 6.24 8.43
CA PHE A 184 2.69 6.94 7.45
C PHE A 184 3.94 7.52 8.13
N ILE A 185 5.12 7.17 7.61
CA ILE A 185 6.40 7.64 8.15
C ILE A 185 6.86 8.88 7.38
N GLY A 186 6.64 8.90 6.07
CA GLY A 186 7.05 10.01 5.21
C GLY A 186 7.09 9.61 3.74
N PHE A 187 7.63 10.50 2.92
CA PHE A 187 7.85 10.22 1.50
C PHE A 187 9.27 10.61 1.10
N THR A 188 9.79 9.97 0.05
CA THR A 188 11.14 10.21 -0.44
C THR A 188 11.20 10.19 -1.96
N PHE A 189 12.18 10.88 -2.53
CA PHE A 189 12.39 10.99 -3.97
C PHE A 189 13.79 11.51 -4.29
N SER A 190 14.41 10.99 -5.35
CA SER A 190 15.53 11.65 -6.05
C SER A 190 15.05 12.37 -7.34
N SER A 191 13.92 11.94 -7.89
CA SER A 191 13.23 12.43 -9.07
C SER A 191 11.72 12.19 -8.95
N LEU A 192 10.91 12.60 -9.93
CA LEU A 192 9.48 12.24 -9.95
C LEU A 192 9.24 10.74 -10.15
N MET A 193 10.13 10.06 -10.86
CA MET A 193 9.93 8.67 -11.28
C MET A 193 10.14 7.66 -10.15
N ASP A 194 10.86 8.08 -9.10
CA ASP A 194 11.16 7.30 -7.91
C ASP A 194 10.51 7.85 -6.64
N LEU A 195 9.53 8.74 -6.79
CA LEU A 195 8.69 9.17 -5.69
C LEU A 195 8.08 7.96 -4.98
N SER A 196 8.32 7.86 -3.68
CA SER A 196 7.96 6.71 -2.87
C SER A 196 7.33 7.13 -1.55
N ALA A 197 6.25 6.46 -1.16
CA ALA A 197 5.66 6.56 0.17
C ALA A 197 6.34 5.55 1.10
N VAL A 198 6.64 5.96 2.34
CA VAL A 198 7.28 5.13 3.37
C VAL A 198 6.31 4.92 4.52
N LEU A 199 6.00 3.66 4.83
CA LEU A 199 5.01 3.26 5.82
C LEU A 199 5.61 2.27 6.82
N GLU A 200 4.96 2.08 7.97
CA GLU A 200 5.31 1.00 8.89
C GLU A 200 5.17 -0.38 8.22
N TYR A 201 5.98 -1.35 8.66
CA TYR A 201 5.92 -2.72 8.18
C TYR A 201 5.07 -3.60 9.11
N LEU A 202 4.11 -4.32 8.53
CA LEU A 202 3.24 -5.28 9.22
C LEU A 202 3.62 -6.72 8.81
N PRO A 203 4.29 -7.50 9.69
CA PRO A 203 4.98 -8.72 9.31
C PRO A 203 4.06 -9.90 8.97
N ARG A 204 2.79 -9.88 9.39
CA ARG A 204 1.86 -10.98 9.10
C ARG A 204 1.20 -10.86 7.72
N GLY A 205 1.42 -9.75 7.02
CA GLY A 205 0.81 -9.47 5.73
C GLY A 205 -0.68 -9.17 5.85
N ASP A 206 -1.41 -9.41 4.77
CA ASP A 206 -2.82 -9.08 4.64
C ASP A 206 -3.76 -10.19 5.16
N LEU A 207 -4.98 -9.78 5.53
CA LEU A 207 -6.02 -10.67 6.04
C LEU A 207 -6.46 -11.71 5.00
N SER A 208 -6.49 -11.38 3.70
CA SER A 208 -6.86 -12.32 2.64
C SER A 208 -5.96 -13.56 2.66
N THR A 209 -4.64 -13.34 2.71
CA THR A 209 -3.63 -14.39 2.80
C THR A 209 -3.80 -15.24 4.07
N ILE A 210 -4.16 -14.63 5.20
CA ILE A 210 -4.41 -15.35 6.47
C ILE A 210 -5.65 -16.23 6.38
N LEU A 211 -6.77 -15.70 5.86
CA LEU A 211 -8.01 -16.46 5.69
C LEU A 211 -7.83 -17.66 4.76
N GLN A 212 -7.14 -17.48 3.63
CA GLN A 212 -6.83 -18.59 2.72
C GLN A 212 -5.96 -19.68 3.37
N LYS A 213 -4.97 -19.28 4.19
CA LYS A 213 -4.15 -20.24 4.95
C LYS A 213 -4.98 -20.99 5.98
N GLN A 214 -5.93 -20.31 6.63
CA GLN A 214 -6.84 -20.92 7.59
C GLN A 214 -7.80 -21.90 6.92
N LEU A 215 -8.42 -21.53 5.80
CA LEU A 215 -9.29 -22.42 5.03
C LEU A 215 -8.56 -23.72 4.63
N LYS A 216 -7.32 -23.61 4.15
CA LYS A 216 -6.47 -24.78 3.82
C LYS A 216 -6.12 -25.64 5.04
N ARG A 217 -6.15 -25.09 6.26
CA ARG A 217 -5.95 -25.86 7.50
C ARG A 217 -7.23 -26.58 7.88
N GLU A 218 -8.37 -25.89 7.87
CA GLU A 218 -9.69 -26.47 8.18
C GLU A 218 -10.06 -27.60 7.21
N ASN A 219 -9.71 -27.48 5.93
CA ASN A 219 -9.91 -28.55 4.95
C ASN A 219 -9.05 -29.80 5.21
N ARG A 220 -7.93 -29.67 5.94
CA ARG A 220 -7.04 -30.81 6.28
C ARG A 220 -7.34 -31.39 7.66
N ASP A 221 -7.73 -30.53 8.59
CA ASP A 221 -8.06 -30.87 9.96
C ASP A 221 -9.28 -30.03 10.40
N PRO A 222 -10.49 -30.62 10.47
CA PRO A 222 -11.68 -29.91 10.91
C PRO A 222 -11.57 -29.29 12.31
N LEU A 223 -10.71 -29.83 13.19
CA LEU A 223 -10.46 -29.27 14.52
C LEU A 223 -9.60 -27.99 14.48
N ALA A 224 -8.99 -27.66 13.34
CA ALA A 224 -8.24 -26.42 13.15
C ALA A 224 -9.12 -25.17 13.30
N ARG A 225 -10.45 -25.31 13.16
CA ARG A 225 -11.43 -24.22 13.34
C ARG A 225 -11.40 -23.65 14.76
N ASP A 226 -11.13 -24.49 15.76
CA ASP A 226 -11.09 -24.07 17.18
C ASP A 226 -9.87 -23.21 17.51
N TYR A 227 -8.81 -23.27 16.69
CA TYR A 227 -7.61 -22.44 16.86
C TYR A 227 -7.76 -21.04 16.27
N TYR A 228 -8.71 -20.83 15.37
CA TYR A 228 -9.02 -19.56 14.71
C TYR A 228 -10.52 -19.23 14.92
N GLY A 229 -10.96 -19.22 16.18
CA GLY A 229 -12.35 -18.97 16.54
C GLY A 229 -12.74 -17.48 16.57
N TRP A 230 -14.06 -17.23 16.63
CA TRP A 230 -14.62 -15.88 16.84
C TRP A 230 -14.26 -15.30 18.21
N PHE A 231 -14.14 -16.16 19.21
CA PHE A 231 -13.78 -15.79 20.58
C PHE A 231 -12.53 -16.56 20.99
N ARG A 232 -11.83 -16.03 22.01
CA ARG A 232 -10.59 -16.63 22.50
C ARG A 232 -10.86 -18.07 22.95
N SER A 233 -10.24 -19.03 22.26
CA SER A 233 -10.27 -20.43 22.68
C SER A 233 -9.37 -20.61 23.90
N THR A 234 -9.85 -21.32 24.93
CA THR A 234 -9.08 -21.69 26.13
C THR A 234 -7.95 -22.67 25.82
N ILE A 235 -7.90 -23.24 24.61
CA ILE A 235 -6.90 -24.24 24.18
C ILE A 235 -5.63 -23.55 23.63
N SER A 236 -5.67 -22.25 23.33
CA SER A 236 -4.55 -21.53 22.69
C SER A 236 -3.47 -21.02 23.67
N ASN A 237 -2.89 -21.93 24.46
CA ASN A 237 -1.67 -21.64 25.26
C ASN A 237 -0.40 -21.49 24.40
N ARG A 238 -0.51 -21.54 23.06
CA ARG A 238 0.62 -21.41 22.12
C ARG A 238 0.56 -20.10 21.33
N GLY A 239 0.60 -18.94 22.01
CA GLY A 239 0.85 -17.63 21.37
C GLY A 239 0.02 -17.30 20.12
N GLY A 240 -1.17 -17.91 19.98
CA GLY A 240 -1.97 -17.89 18.77
C GLY A 240 -2.84 -16.64 18.68
N LEU A 241 -3.20 -16.29 17.45
CA LEU A 241 -4.12 -15.22 17.02
C LEU A 241 -5.10 -14.70 18.10
N LYS A 242 -5.19 -13.37 18.21
CA LYS A 242 -6.33 -12.67 18.81
C LYS A 242 -7.58 -12.97 17.96
N CYS A 243 -8.55 -13.69 18.54
CA CYS A 243 -9.78 -14.18 17.90
C CYS A 243 -10.42 -13.24 16.85
N LYS A 244 -11.14 -13.78 15.86
CA LYS A 244 -11.69 -13.02 14.71
C LYS A 244 -12.44 -11.73 15.09
N SER A 245 -13.13 -11.74 16.23
CA SER A 245 -13.83 -10.56 16.77
C SER A 245 -12.92 -9.36 17.04
N LEU A 246 -11.66 -9.56 17.42
CA LEU A 246 -10.70 -8.47 17.65
C LEU A 246 -10.21 -7.86 16.33
N ILE A 247 -10.03 -8.69 15.29
CA ILE A 247 -9.73 -8.18 13.94
C ILE A 247 -10.91 -7.35 13.42
N ALA A 248 -12.13 -7.85 13.57
CA ALA A 248 -13.34 -7.11 13.20
C ALA A 248 -13.48 -5.78 13.97
N LEU A 249 -13.21 -5.80 15.27
CA LEU A 249 -13.23 -4.60 16.11
C LEU A 249 -12.18 -3.58 15.65
N ASP A 250 -10.95 -4.01 15.41
CA ASP A 250 -9.86 -3.17 14.94
C ASP A 250 -10.22 -2.47 13.60
N ILE A 251 -10.83 -3.20 12.66
CA ILE A 251 -11.33 -2.65 11.39
C ILE A 251 -12.45 -1.62 11.64
N ALA A 252 -13.41 -1.95 12.50
CA ALA A 252 -14.52 -1.06 12.82
C ALA A 252 -14.04 0.24 13.49
N GLU A 253 -13.06 0.16 14.41
CA GLU A 253 -12.42 1.34 15.02
C GLU A 253 -11.76 2.24 13.98
N ALA A 254 -11.05 1.67 13.01
CA ALA A 254 -10.47 2.44 11.90
C ALA A 254 -11.55 3.13 11.05
N MET A 255 -12.65 2.44 10.74
CA MET A 255 -13.76 3.02 9.97
C MET A 255 -14.45 4.16 10.73
N VAL A 256 -14.71 3.99 12.03
CA VAL A 256 -15.28 5.04 12.88
C VAL A 256 -14.39 6.27 12.87
N TYR A 257 -13.06 6.09 12.97
CA TYR A 257 -12.11 7.20 12.86
C TYR A 257 -12.25 7.93 11.52
N LEU A 258 -12.20 7.23 10.39
CA LEU A 258 -12.32 7.83 9.05
C LEU A 258 -13.66 8.58 8.85
N HIS A 259 -14.75 8.00 9.33
CA HIS A 259 -16.09 8.56 9.17
C HIS A 259 -16.37 9.72 10.14
N SER A 260 -15.54 9.91 11.18
CA SER A 260 -15.70 10.96 12.19
C SER A 260 -15.18 12.34 11.79
N PHE A 261 -14.49 12.45 10.65
CA PHE A 261 -14.02 13.73 10.12
C PHE A 261 -15.19 14.65 9.76
N GLU A 262 -15.00 15.97 9.83
CA GLU A 262 -16.03 16.97 9.50
C GLU A 262 -16.63 16.75 8.10
N SER A 263 -15.77 16.39 7.15
CA SER A 263 -16.17 15.72 5.91
C SER A 263 -15.79 14.25 6.03
N PRO A 264 -16.76 13.31 6.15
CA PRO A 264 -16.47 11.90 6.34
C PRO A 264 -15.55 11.36 5.22
N MET A 265 -14.43 10.79 5.62
CA MET A 265 -13.51 10.14 4.69
C MET A 265 -14.01 8.73 4.42
N ILE A 266 -14.42 8.46 3.19
CA ILE A 266 -14.86 7.12 2.76
C ILE A 266 -13.63 6.37 2.23
N HIS A 267 -13.38 5.14 2.68
CA HIS A 267 -12.24 4.33 2.24
C HIS A 267 -12.39 3.86 0.80
N ARG A 268 -13.59 3.42 0.38
CA ARG A 268 -13.98 3.04 -0.99
C ARG A 268 -13.34 1.78 -1.59
N ASP A 269 -12.28 1.25 -1.01
CA ASP A 269 -11.64 0.00 -1.42
C ASP A 269 -11.40 -0.91 -0.21
N LEU A 270 -12.37 -0.96 0.71
CA LEU A 270 -12.26 -1.78 1.91
C LEU A 270 -12.40 -3.27 1.53
N LYS A 271 -11.32 -4.03 1.68
CA LYS A 271 -11.26 -5.48 1.39
C LYS A 271 -10.16 -6.15 2.24
N PRO A 272 -10.15 -7.49 2.39
CA PRO A 272 -9.17 -8.18 3.23
C PRO A 272 -7.70 -7.94 2.81
N ASN A 273 -7.44 -7.66 1.53
CA ASN A 273 -6.10 -7.30 1.05
C ASN A 273 -5.58 -5.97 1.63
N ASN A 274 -6.49 -5.07 1.99
CA ASN A 274 -6.20 -3.75 2.54
C ASN A 274 -6.30 -3.73 4.08
N VAL A 275 -6.38 -4.91 4.70
CA VAL A 275 -6.30 -5.11 6.16
C VAL A 275 -5.00 -5.83 6.47
N LEU A 276 -4.01 -5.11 6.99
CA LEU A 276 -2.70 -5.67 7.36
C LEU A 276 -2.64 -6.04 8.84
N LEU A 277 -1.83 -7.04 9.19
CA LEU A 277 -1.75 -7.58 10.55
C LEU A 277 -0.36 -7.42 11.18
N SER A 278 -0.34 -6.85 12.39
CA SER A 278 0.88 -6.65 13.16
C SER A 278 1.43 -7.95 13.73
N GLU A 279 2.64 -7.91 14.30
CA GLU A 279 3.21 -9.07 15.01
C GLU A 279 2.29 -9.56 16.14
N THR A 280 1.57 -8.64 16.81
CA THR A 280 0.64 -8.93 17.91
C THR A 280 -0.80 -9.21 17.45
N TRP A 281 -1.01 -9.43 16.14
CA TRP A 281 -2.31 -9.68 15.50
C TRP A 281 -3.31 -8.52 15.60
N GLU A 282 -2.81 -7.29 15.68
CA GLU A 282 -3.64 -6.10 15.56
C GLU A 282 -3.85 -5.79 14.07
N ALA A 283 -5.09 -5.52 13.68
CA ALA A 283 -5.43 -5.18 12.31
C ALA A 283 -5.29 -3.67 12.09
N LYS A 284 -4.75 -3.31 10.92
CA LYS A 284 -4.63 -1.91 10.47
C LYS A 284 -5.07 -1.78 9.02
N LEU A 285 -5.86 -0.76 8.73
CA LEU A 285 -6.27 -0.42 7.36
C LEU A 285 -5.16 0.31 6.60
N THR A 286 -5.07 0.06 5.30
CA THR A 286 -4.12 0.67 4.36
C THR A 286 -4.79 0.99 3.03
N ASP A 287 -4.06 1.64 2.12
CA ASP A 287 -4.48 1.89 0.73
C ASP A 287 -5.74 2.75 0.63
N PHE A 288 -5.66 3.95 1.22
CA PHE A 288 -6.71 4.96 1.20
C PHE A 288 -6.69 5.72 -0.13
N GLY A 289 -7.43 5.20 -1.10
CA GLY A 289 -7.47 5.78 -2.45
C GLY A 289 -8.54 6.85 -2.63
N THR A 290 -8.18 7.94 -3.31
CA THR A 290 -9.12 8.85 -3.99
C THR A 290 -9.69 8.15 -5.22
N SER A 291 -10.55 7.13 -5.01
CA SER A 291 -11.05 6.20 -6.04
C SER A 291 -12.06 6.81 -7.04
N ARG A 292 -11.94 8.10 -7.40
CA ARG A 292 -12.87 8.72 -8.36
C ARG A 292 -12.76 8.10 -9.76
N GLU A 293 -11.58 7.64 -10.18
CA GLU A 293 -11.38 7.03 -11.51
C GLU A 293 -11.40 5.49 -11.50
N LEU A 294 -11.37 4.85 -10.32
CA LEU A 294 -11.31 3.38 -10.21
C LEU A 294 -12.56 2.72 -10.85
N ILE A 295 -13.70 3.40 -10.87
CA ILE A 295 -14.94 2.90 -11.49
C ILE A 295 -14.80 2.84 -13.02
N GLU A 296 -14.06 3.76 -13.66
CA GLU A 296 -13.87 3.73 -15.13
C GLU A 296 -12.89 2.62 -15.54
N ASP A 297 -11.75 2.48 -14.87
CA ASP A 297 -10.73 1.48 -15.24
C ASP A 297 -11.10 0.04 -14.81
N GLN A 298 -11.83 -0.13 -13.70
CA GLN A 298 -12.28 -1.46 -13.26
C GLN A 298 -13.32 -2.06 -14.21
N THR A 299 -14.14 -1.26 -14.89
CA THR A 299 -15.06 -1.81 -15.90
C THR A 299 -14.35 -2.42 -17.11
N MET A 300 -13.10 -2.03 -17.39
CA MET A 300 -12.34 -2.54 -18.53
C MET A 300 -11.40 -3.71 -18.19
N THR A 301 -11.10 -3.95 -16.91
CA THR A 301 -10.11 -4.96 -16.49
C THR A 301 -10.47 -5.80 -15.26
N ALA A 302 -11.66 -5.62 -14.65
CA ALA A 302 -12.03 -6.40 -13.47
C ALA A 302 -12.17 -7.89 -13.82
N GLU A 303 -11.20 -8.68 -13.36
CA GLU A 303 -11.46 -10.07 -13.02
C GLU A 303 -12.61 -10.10 -12.00
N ILE A 304 -13.58 -10.96 -12.27
CA ILE A 304 -14.88 -11.12 -11.57
C ILE A 304 -14.75 -11.20 -10.03
N GLY A 305 -13.55 -11.46 -9.48
CA GLY A 305 -13.27 -11.51 -8.05
C GLY A 305 -13.15 -10.17 -7.31
N THR A 306 -12.96 -9.02 -7.99
CA THR A 306 -12.72 -7.72 -7.29
C THR A 306 -14.02 -7.00 -6.87
N VAL A 307 -15.15 -7.31 -7.51
CA VAL A 307 -16.42 -6.58 -7.30
C VAL A 307 -17.15 -6.96 -6.01
N ALA A 308 -16.74 -8.05 -5.34
CA ALA A 308 -17.49 -8.64 -4.22
C ALA A 308 -17.65 -7.69 -3.02
N TRP A 309 -16.68 -6.79 -2.80
CA TRP A 309 -16.71 -5.83 -1.69
C TRP A 309 -17.33 -4.48 -2.07
N ILE A 310 -17.68 -4.27 -3.35
CA ILE A 310 -18.21 -2.99 -3.82
C ILE A 310 -19.72 -2.94 -3.53
N ALA A 311 -20.16 -1.90 -2.82
CA ALA A 311 -21.56 -1.70 -2.49
C ALA A 311 -22.43 -1.56 -3.76
N PRO A 312 -23.69 -2.05 -3.75
CA PRO A 312 -24.54 -2.06 -4.94
C PRO A 312 -24.86 -0.65 -5.49
N GLU A 313 -24.93 0.37 -4.64
CA GLU A 313 -25.06 1.78 -5.04
C GLU A 313 -23.80 2.31 -5.74
N VAL A 314 -22.61 1.85 -5.32
CA VAL A 314 -21.33 2.22 -5.97
C VAL A 314 -21.24 1.56 -7.35
N LEU A 315 -21.63 0.28 -7.47
CA LEU A 315 -21.69 -0.44 -8.75
C LEU A 315 -22.68 0.20 -9.74
N ARG A 316 -23.77 0.79 -9.25
CA ARG A 316 -24.76 1.51 -10.06
C ARG A 316 -24.33 2.92 -10.44
N GLY A 317 -23.17 3.39 -9.97
CA GLY A 317 -22.71 4.77 -10.18
C GLY A 317 -23.59 5.81 -9.47
N GLU A 318 -24.31 5.41 -8.43
CA GLU A 318 -25.17 6.29 -7.66
C GLU A 318 -24.37 7.11 -6.65
N ARG A 319 -25.02 8.11 -6.04
CA ARG A 319 -24.43 8.80 -4.88
C ARG A 319 -24.27 7.80 -3.74
N TYR A 320 -23.03 7.55 -3.35
CA TYR A 320 -22.67 6.71 -2.22
C TYR A 320 -22.21 7.55 -1.04
N SER A 321 -22.22 6.95 0.14
CA SER A 321 -21.77 7.57 1.40
C SER A 321 -20.85 6.61 2.16
N GLU A 322 -20.56 6.92 3.41
CA GLU A 322 -19.84 6.06 4.35
C GLU A 322 -20.49 4.66 4.51
N LYS A 323 -21.77 4.52 4.14
CA LYS A 323 -22.47 3.22 4.11
C LYS A 323 -21.90 2.23 3.10
N ALA A 324 -21.20 2.70 2.06
CA ALA A 324 -20.49 1.82 1.15
C ALA A 324 -19.41 1.02 1.88
N ASP A 325 -18.63 1.65 2.76
CA ASP A 325 -17.62 0.95 3.57
C ASP A 325 -18.29 -0.02 4.57
N VAL A 326 -19.49 0.29 5.07
CA VAL A 326 -20.26 -0.61 5.96
C VAL A 326 -20.68 -1.88 5.21
N TYR A 327 -21.07 -1.77 3.94
CA TYR A 327 -21.33 -2.94 3.10
C TYR A 327 -20.08 -3.79 2.93
N SER A 328 -18.96 -3.17 2.54
CA SER A 328 -17.67 -3.86 2.38
C SER A 328 -17.22 -4.56 3.66
N PHE A 329 -17.40 -3.91 4.82
CA PHE A 329 -17.15 -4.50 6.13
C PHE A 329 -18.04 -5.72 6.41
N GLY A 330 -19.32 -5.67 6.03
CA GLY A 330 -20.23 -6.82 6.10
C GLY A 330 -19.72 -8.03 5.32
N VAL A 331 -19.19 -7.80 4.11
CA VAL A 331 -18.56 -8.87 3.31
C VAL A 331 -17.31 -9.42 4.02
N ILE A 332 -16.44 -8.56 4.54
CA ILE A 332 -15.26 -8.99 5.33
C ILE A 332 -15.67 -9.83 6.54
N MET A 333 -16.76 -9.47 7.23
CA MET A 333 -17.30 -10.26 8.36
C MET A 333 -17.73 -11.67 7.94
N THR A 334 -18.34 -11.82 6.76
CA THR A 334 -18.66 -13.13 6.18
C THR A 334 -17.41 -13.94 5.85
N GLU A 335 -16.36 -13.30 5.31
CA GLU A 335 -15.10 -13.99 5.04
C GLU A 335 -14.35 -14.34 6.33
N LEU A 336 -14.44 -13.50 7.36
CA LEU A 336 -13.95 -13.86 8.69
C LEU A 336 -14.68 -15.10 9.21
N ASP A 337 -16.01 -15.18 9.11
CA ASP A 337 -16.76 -16.34 9.60
C ASP A 337 -16.39 -17.63 8.85
N THR A 338 -16.39 -17.55 7.52
CA THR A 338 -16.36 -18.72 6.63
C THR A 338 -14.94 -19.07 6.16
N CYS A 339 -13.99 -18.14 6.21
CA CYS A 339 -12.67 -18.18 5.57
C CYS A 339 -12.71 -18.33 4.03
N PHE A 340 -13.90 -18.24 3.41
CA PHE A 340 -14.05 -18.26 1.96
C PHE A 340 -14.05 -16.85 1.41
N THR A 341 -13.37 -16.66 0.28
CA THR A 341 -13.57 -15.45 -0.53
C THR A 341 -14.96 -15.52 -1.14
N THR A 342 -15.79 -14.52 -0.83
CA THR A 342 -17.17 -14.52 -1.31
C THR A 342 -17.13 -14.39 -2.84
N ILE A 343 -17.78 -15.33 -3.55
CA ILE A 343 -17.93 -15.40 -5.02
C ILE A 343 -16.74 -16.03 -5.80
N VAL A 344 -16.31 -17.24 -5.45
CA VAL A 344 -15.58 -18.12 -6.39
C VAL A 344 -16.51 -19.14 -7.08
N GLU A 345 -17.72 -19.42 -6.57
CA GLU A 345 -18.56 -20.48 -7.14
C GLU A 345 -20.04 -20.10 -7.24
N SER A 346 -20.39 -19.31 -8.26
CA SER A 346 -21.74 -19.34 -8.84
C SER A 346 -21.64 -19.48 -10.36
N GLY A 347 -20.86 -20.49 -10.77
CA GLY A 347 -20.65 -20.84 -12.16
C GLY A 347 -20.05 -22.22 -12.34
N LEU A 348 -20.54 -23.24 -11.60
CA LEU A 348 -20.59 -24.68 -11.93
C LEU A 348 -20.70 -25.49 -10.62
N SER A 349 -21.52 -26.54 -10.66
CA SER A 349 -21.64 -27.61 -9.66
C SER A 349 -22.46 -27.28 -8.38
N THR A 350 -23.79 -27.30 -8.53
CA THR A 350 -24.65 -28.03 -7.59
C THR A 350 -25.18 -29.29 -8.27
N GLN A 351 -24.31 -30.30 -8.35
CA GLN A 351 -24.73 -31.67 -8.11
C GLN A 351 -23.63 -32.34 -7.31
N ARG A 352 -23.85 -32.50 -6.02
CA ARG A 352 -23.37 -33.65 -5.26
C ARG A 352 -24.43 -34.05 -4.21
N PRO A 353 -24.49 -35.36 -3.91
CA PRO A 353 -25.71 -36.10 -3.62
C PRO A 353 -26.26 -35.94 -2.21
#